data_AF-A0A0K9P820-F1
#
_entry.id   AF-A0A0K9P820-F1
#
_cell.length_a   1.000
_cell.length_b   1.000
_cell.length_c   1.000
_cell.angle_alpha   90.00
_cell.angle_beta   90.00
_cell.angle_gamma   90.00
#
_symmetry.space_group_name_H-M   'P 1'
#
loop_
_entity.id
_entity.type
_entity.pdbx_description
1 polymer ?
#
loop_
_entity_poly.entity_id
_entity_poly.type
_entity_poly.pdbx_seq_one_letter_code
_entity_poly.pdbx_strand_id
1 'polypeptide(L)'
;MIDRCTIFWKGPYYCGTGADKAFGRNIVDAHYKACLYAEIYISGTNGEVMPGQWEFQVGPTIGISVSDQLWMARYILERITELEGVILTFDPKPIPGDWNGAGYHTNFRLVTYTTRKQGYAHGLSH
;
A
#
# COMPACT_ATOMS: atom_id res chain seq x y z
N MET A 1 -2.67 7.09 -2.29
CA MET A 1 -2.12 6.02 -3.15
C MET A 1 -2.40 4.70 -2.50
N ILE A 2 -2.78 3.70 -3.30
CA ILE A 2 -3.04 2.31 -2.93
C ILE A 2 -2.30 1.49 -3.99
N ASP A 3 -1.36 0.64 -3.59
CA ASP A 3 -0.55 -0.17 -4.52
C ASP A 3 -0.75 -1.66 -4.19
N ARG A 4 -1.28 -2.45 -5.13
CA ARG A 4 -1.63 -3.88 -4.96
C ARG A 4 -0.82 -4.77 -5.89
N CYS A 5 -0.56 -6.02 -5.51
CA CYS A 5 -0.11 -7.12 -6.42
C CYS A 5 -1.33 -7.99 -6.93
N THR A 6 -1.22 -9.30 -7.21
CA THR A 6 -2.30 -10.20 -7.76
C THR A 6 -2.60 -11.43 -6.89
N ILE A 7 -3.66 -12.25 -7.18
CA ILE A 7 -4.65 -13.03 -6.32
C ILE A 7 -4.83 -14.55 -6.65
N PHE A 8 -5.30 -15.43 -5.72
CA PHE A 8 -5.80 -16.82 -6.00
C PHE A 8 -7.20 -17.13 -5.38
N TRP A 9 -8.10 -17.79 -6.14
CA TRP A 9 -9.49 -18.26 -5.81
C TRP A 9 -10.06 -17.77 -4.46
N LYS A 10 -10.78 -16.62 -4.46
CA LYS A 10 -11.28 -15.85 -3.28
C LYS A 10 -11.24 -16.59 -1.93
N GLY A 11 -10.04 -16.71 -1.39
CA GLY A 11 -9.75 -17.58 -0.25
C GLY A 11 -9.61 -16.80 1.05
N PRO A 12 -9.18 -17.48 2.13
CA PRO A 12 -8.99 -16.89 3.45
C PRO A 12 -7.74 -15.98 3.56
N TYR A 13 -7.23 -15.48 2.43
CA TYR A 13 -6.00 -14.69 2.32
C TYR A 13 -6.23 -13.19 2.55
N TYR A 14 -7.34 -12.65 2.04
CA TYR A 14 -7.69 -11.24 2.21
C TYR A 14 -7.91 -10.93 3.69
N CYS A 15 -7.10 -10.03 4.24
CA CYS A 15 -7.00 -9.77 5.69
C CYS A 15 -6.79 -11.05 6.54
N GLY A 16 -6.22 -12.10 5.95
CA GLY A 16 -6.02 -13.41 6.57
C GLY A 16 -4.99 -13.39 7.70
N THR A 17 -5.19 -14.29 8.67
CA THR A 17 -4.24 -14.54 9.77
C THR A 17 -4.00 -16.03 9.92
N GLY A 18 -2.72 -16.41 10.09
CA GLY A 18 -2.26 -17.80 10.12
C GLY A 18 -1.10 -18.02 9.14
N ALA A 19 -0.20 -18.95 9.47
CA ALA A 19 0.96 -19.30 8.63
C ALA A 19 0.55 -19.96 7.30
N ASP A 20 -0.68 -20.48 7.23
CA ASP A 20 -1.34 -21.04 6.05
C ASP A 20 -1.94 -19.99 5.11
N LYS A 21 -1.96 -18.71 5.53
CA LYS A 21 -2.71 -17.63 4.87
C LYS A 21 -1.90 -16.35 4.62
N ALA A 22 -1.09 -15.93 5.60
CA ALA A 22 -0.46 -14.60 5.64
C ALA A 22 1.05 -14.66 5.39
N PHE A 23 1.45 -15.04 4.17
CA PHE A 23 2.85 -15.16 3.76
C PHE A 23 3.53 -13.78 3.63
N GLY A 24 4.74 -13.61 4.17
CA GLY A 24 5.51 -12.36 4.08
C GLY A 24 5.08 -11.24 5.03
N ARG A 25 4.27 -11.52 6.06
CA ARG A 25 3.82 -10.51 7.04
C ARG A 25 4.98 -9.79 7.74
N ASN A 26 6.11 -10.46 7.97
CA ASN A 26 7.31 -9.86 8.55
C ASN A 26 7.85 -8.68 7.71
N ILE A 27 7.87 -8.83 6.37
CA ILE A 27 8.27 -7.77 5.44
C ILE A 27 7.34 -6.57 5.55
N VAL A 28 6.03 -6.80 5.60
CA VAL A 28 5.03 -5.71 5.64
C VAL A 28 5.01 -5.00 7.00
N ASP A 29 5.09 -5.74 8.10
CA ASP A 29 5.16 -5.15 9.44
C ASP A 29 6.47 -4.36 9.65
N ALA A 30 7.57 -4.79 9.02
CA ALA A 30 8.84 -4.04 8.99
C ALA A 30 8.75 -2.80 8.10
N HIS A 31 8.17 -2.92 6.90
CA HIS A 31 7.94 -1.80 5.96
C HIS A 31 7.06 -0.72 6.57
N TYR A 32 5.98 -1.09 7.24
CA TYR A 32 5.08 -0.17 7.90
C TYR A 32 5.79 0.65 8.98
N LYS A 33 6.58 -0.01 9.84
CA LYS A 33 7.39 0.64 10.88
C LYS A 33 8.48 1.53 10.28
N ALA A 34 9.15 1.09 9.20
CA ALA A 34 10.18 1.86 8.53
C ALA A 34 9.61 3.12 7.84
N CYS A 35 8.42 3.03 7.24
CA CYS A 35 7.72 4.20 6.69
C CYS A 35 7.32 5.20 7.78
N LEU A 36 6.78 4.74 8.91
CA LEU A 36 6.47 5.60 10.05
C LEU A 36 7.73 6.29 10.62
N TYR A 37 8.85 5.57 10.71
CA TYR A 37 10.13 6.14 11.16
C TYR A 37 10.71 7.16 10.16
N ALA A 38 10.48 6.96 8.86
CA ALA A 38 10.91 7.85 7.79
C ALA A 38 9.94 9.03 7.52
N GLU A 39 8.97 9.29 8.42
CA GLU A 39 7.96 10.35 8.31
C GLU A 39 7.12 10.28 7.01
N ILE A 40 6.99 9.08 6.43
CA ILE A 40 6.10 8.81 5.30
C ILE A 40 4.67 8.68 5.85
N TYR A 41 3.72 9.40 5.25
CA TYR A 41 2.30 9.34 5.64
C TYR A 41 1.65 8.04 5.16
N ILE A 42 2.04 6.92 5.76
CA ILE A 42 1.44 5.61 5.54
C ILE A 42 0.15 5.50 6.38
N SER A 43 -1.00 5.36 5.71
CA SER A 43 -2.32 5.30 6.36
C SER A 43 -2.78 3.88 6.70
N GLY A 44 -2.13 2.85 6.16
CA GLY A 44 -2.45 1.46 6.45
C GLY A 44 -1.76 0.46 5.55
N THR A 45 -2.02 -0.83 5.84
CA THR A 45 -1.58 -2.01 5.09
C THR A 45 -2.62 -3.11 5.22
N ASN A 46 -2.83 -3.91 4.18
CA ASN A 46 -3.64 -5.13 4.26
C ASN A 46 -3.04 -6.28 3.45
N GLY A 47 -3.30 -7.50 3.92
CA GLY A 47 -3.12 -8.70 3.09
C GLY A 47 -4.23 -8.75 2.06
N GLU A 48 -3.86 -8.97 0.81
CA GLU A 48 -4.79 -9.01 -0.30
C GLU A 48 -5.21 -10.46 -0.63
N VAL A 49 -5.94 -10.69 -1.73
CA VAL A 49 -6.59 -11.97 -1.99
C VAL A 49 -5.63 -13.06 -2.55
N MET A 50 -4.30 -12.85 -2.63
CA MET A 50 -3.31 -13.93 -2.89
C MET A 50 -2.48 -14.28 -1.67
N PRO A 51 -2.04 -15.55 -1.61
CA PRO A 51 -0.75 -15.88 -1.03
C PRO A 51 0.36 -14.92 -1.47
N GLY A 52 0.94 -14.18 -0.53
CA GLY A 52 2.09 -13.28 -0.74
C GLY A 52 1.76 -11.90 -1.32
N GLN A 53 0.50 -11.58 -1.57
CA GLN A 53 0.08 -10.27 -2.05
C GLN A 53 -0.30 -9.34 -0.90
N TRP A 54 0.19 -8.11 -0.96
CA TRP A 54 -0.08 -7.08 0.03
C TRP A 54 -0.43 -5.76 -0.65
N GLU A 55 -1.10 -4.89 0.11
CA GLU A 55 -1.38 -3.50 -0.23
C GLU A 55 -0.87 -2.60 0.90
N PHE A 56 -0.30 -1.45 0.55
CA PHE A 56 -0.03 -0.35 1.48
C PHE A 56 -0.63 0.95 0.96
N GLN A 57 -1.04 1.83 1.88
CA GLN A 57 -1.68 3.10 1.54
C GLN A 57 -0.83 4.29 1.97
N VAL A 58 -0.57 5.23 1.05
CA VAL A 58 0.12 6.50 1.34
C VAL A 58 -0.83 7.68 1.11
N GLY A 59 -0.89 8.58 2.09
CA GLY A 59 -1.74 9.77 2.12
C GLY A 59 -2.66 9.82 3.35
N PRO A 60 -3.46 10.89 3.52
CA PRO A 60 -3.62 12.02 2.59
C PRO A 60 -2.39 12.95 2.56
N THR A 61 -1.97 13.32 1.35
CA THR A 61 -0.83 14.23 1.09
C THR A 61 -1.20 15.23 -0.01
N ILE A 62 -0.50 16.37 -0.07
CA ILE A 62 -0.87 17.52 -0.92
C ILE A 62 0.13 17.71 -2.06
N GLY A 63 -0.38 17.76 -3.28
CA GLY A 63 0.41 18.12 -4.46
C GLY A 63 1.50 17.09 -4.75
N ILE A 64 2.74 17.55 -4.91
CA ILE A 64 3.87 16.71 -5.33
C ILE A 64 4.33 15.70 -4.26
N SER A 65 4.14 15.99 -2.97
CA SER A 65 4.69 15.16 -1.88
C SER A 65 4.10 13.75 -1.83
N VAL A 66 2.94 13.51 -2.46
CA VAL A 66 2.37 12.16 -2.64
C VAL A 66 3.28 11.26 -3.49
N SER A 67 3.95 11.83 -4.49
CA SER A 67 4.86 11.11 -5.38
C SER A 67 6.18 10.84 -4.67
N ASP A 68 6.73 11.85 -4.01
CA ASP A 68 8.02 11.74 -3.29
C ASP A 68 7.93 10.67 -2.19
N GLN A 69 6.88 10.73 -1.36
CA GLN A 69 6.66 9.76 -0.30
C GLN A 69 6.35 8.35 -0.82
N LEU A 70 5.62 8.21 -1.94
CA LEU A 70 5.43 6.91 -2.58
C LEU A 70 6.76 6.31 -3.05
N TRP A 71 7.58 7.09 -3.76
CA TRP A 71 8.85 6.60 -4.28
C TRP A 71 9.78 6.16 -3.15
N MET A 72 9.83 6.93 -2.06
CA MET A 72 10.56 6.52 -0.85
C MET A 72 9.95 5.28 -0.19
N ALA A 73 8.63 5.15 -0.11
CA ALA A 73 7.97 3.96 0.43
C ALA A 73 8.28 2.70 -0.40
N ARG A 74 8.29 2.81 -1.74
CA ARG A 74 8.67 1.72 -2.66
C ARG A 74 10.15 1.34 -2.50
N TYR A 75 11.04 2.33 -2.41
CA TYR A 75 12.47 2.09 -2.16
C TYR A 75 12.69 1.35 -0.83
N ILE A 76 12.05 1.79 0.26
CA ILE A 76 12.14 1.12 1.57
C ILE A 76 11.62 -0.32 1.49
N LEU A 77 10.52 -0.58 0.75
CA LEU A 77 10.00 -1.93 0.56
C LEU A 77 11.02 -2.83 -0.17
N GLU A 78 11.58 -2.35 -1.27
CA GLU A 78 12.59 -3.07 -2.06
C GLU A 78 13.84 -3.40 -1.23
N ARG A 79 14.33 -2.42 -0.45
CA ARG A 79 15.45 -2.62 0.49
C ARG A 79 15.16 -3.67 1.57
N ILE A 80 13.93 -3.74 2.09
CA ILE A 80 13.54 -4.76 3.08
C ILE A 80 13.42 -6.14 2.41
N THR A 81 12.84 -6.23 1.21
CA THR A 81 12.76 -7.51 0.48
C THR A 81 14.13 -8.06 0.09
N GLU A 82 15.10 -7.19 -0.22
CA GLU A 82 16.51 -7.58 -0.45
C GLU A 82 17.14 -8.23 0.79
N LEU A 83 16.92 -7.65 1.98
CA LEU A 83 17.45 -8.19 3.25
C LEU A 83 16.84 -9.55 3.63
N GLU A 84 15.56 -9.76 3.29
CA GLU A 84 14.82 -11.00 3.52
C GLU A 84 15.02 -12.04 2.39
N GLY A 85 15.78 -11.70 1.34
CA GLY A 85 16.05 -12.60 0.20
C GLY A 85 14.83 -12.88 -0.70
N VAL A 86 13.83 -11.99 -0.70
CA VAL A 86 12.57 -12.11 -1.46
C VAL A 86 12.57 -11.17 -2.66
N ILE A 87 12.03 -11.63 -3.79
CA ILE A 87 11.86 -10.80 -5.00
C ILE A 87 10.53 -10.04 -4.92
N LEU A 88 10.59 -8.72 -5.03
CA LEU A 88 9.44 -7.83 -5.15
C LEU A 88 9.05 -7.62 -6.62
N THR A 89 7.76 -7.45 -6.90
CA THR A 89 7.29 -7.03 -8.23
C THR A 89 6.09 -6.09 -8.12
N PHE A 90 6.08 -5.07 -8.98
CA PHE A 90 4.97 -4.13 -9.21
C PHE A 90 4.31 -4.36 -10.58
N ASP A 91 4.56 -5.50 -11.23
CA ASP A 91 3.95 -5.83 -12.51
C ASP A 91 2.42 -5.97 -12.39
N PRO A 92 1.60 -5.36 -13.30
CA PRO A 92 0.13 -5.43 -13.27
C PRO A 92 -0.43 -6.85 -13.31
N LYS A 93 0.34 -7.85 -13.76
CA LYS A 93 -0.05 -9.25 -13.90
C LYS A 93 1.19 -10.17 -13.79
N PRO A 94 1.78 -10.34 -12.58
CA PRO A 94 3.01 -11.09 -12.38
C PRO A 94 2.84 -12.61 -12.56
N ILE A 95 1.60 -13.13 -12.54
CA ILE A 95 1.30 -14.53 -12.86
C ILE A 95 0.18 -14.58 -13.92
N PRO A 96 0.38 -15.25 -15.07
CA PRO A 96 -0.66 -15.45 -16.08
C PRO A 96 -1.76 -16.42 -15.58
N GLY A 97 -2.98 -16.29 -16.13
CA GLY A 97 -4.16 -17.05 -15.73
C GLY A 97 -5.21 -16.22 -14.98
N ASP A 98 -6.13 -16.87 -14.27
CA ASP A 98 -7.30 -16.27 -13.58
C ASP A 98 -6.99 -15.61 -12.22
N TRP A 99 -5.76 -15.11 -12.09
CA TRP A 99 -5.32 -14.32 -10.94
C TRP A 99 -5.74 -12.86 -11.14
N ASN A 100 -5.99 -12.09 -10.07
CA ASN A 100 -6.42 -10.69 -10.26
C ASN A 100 -5.26 -9.83 -10.81
N GLY A 101 -5.45 -8.51 -10.91
CA GLY A 101 -4.44 -7.56 -11.39
C GLY A 101 -3.87 -6.70 -10.27
N ALA A 102 -2.56 -6.44 -10.36
CA ALA A 102 -1.84 -5.49 -9.53
C ALA A 102 -2.22 -4.09 -10.00
N GLY A 103 -2.58 -3.23 -9.06
CA GLY A 103 -3.41 -2.07 -9.40
C GLY A 103 -3.21 -0.92 -8.44
N TYR A 104 -3.07 0.26 -9.03
CA TYR A 104 -2.66 1.47 -8.34
C TYR A 104 -3.82 2.46 -8.16
N HIS A 105 -4.65 2.27 -7.12
CA HIS A 105 -5.79 3.15 -6.89
C HIS A 105 -5.34 4.52 -6.36
N THR A 106 -5.69 5.58 -7.08
CA THR A 106 -5.36 6.96 -6.71
C THR A 106 -6.62 7.70 -6.24
N ASN A 107 -6.80 7.77 -4.92
CA ASN A 107 -7.80 8.64 -4.30
C ASN A 107 -7.36 10.11 -4.44
N PHE A 108 -8.20 10.97 -5.01
CA PHE A 108 -7.95 12.40 -5.13
C PHE A 108 -9.16 13.22 -4.65
N ARG A 109 -8.88 14.44 -4.15
CA ARG A 109 -9.90 15.42 -3.76
C ARG A 109 -9.45 16.81 -4.18
N LEU A 110 -10.34 17.54 -4.86
CA LEU A 110 -10.16 18.96 -5.13
C LEU A 110 -10.82 19.79 -4.02
N VAL A 111 -10.13 20.80 -3.52
CA VAL A 111 -10.67 21.76 -2.55
C VAL A 111 -11.15 23.01 -3.30
N THR A 112 -12.46 23.10 -3.49
CA THR A 112 -13.14 24.26 -4.10
C THR A 112 -13.73 25.18 -3.02
N TYR A 113 -14.09 26.41 -3.39
CA TYR A 113 -14.72 27.40 -2.50
C TYR A 113 -15.97 26.86 -1.77
N THR A 114 -16.77 26.03 -2.43
CA THR A 114 -17.96 25.39 -1.83
C THR A 114 -17.59 24.34 -0.78
N THR A 115 -16.59 23.49 -1.04
CA THR A 115 -16.11 22.50 -0.07
C THR A 115 -15.48 23.13 1.18
N ARG A 116 -14.82 24.30 1.04
CA ARG A 116 -14.31 25.06 2.19
C ARG A 116 -15.42 25.58 3.10
N LYS A 117 -16.56 26.03 2.54
CA LYS A 117 -17.70 26.53 3.34
C LYS A 117 -18.42 25.45 4.16
N GLN A 118 -18.31 24.18 3.78
CA GLN A 118 -18.96 23.07 4.48
C GLN A 118 -18.14 22.53 5.68
N GLY A 119 -17.13 23.25 6.17
CA GLY A 119 -16.35 22.88 7.36
C GLY A 119 -15.31 21.77 7.17
N TYR A 120 -15.24 21.14 5.98
CA TYR A 120 -14.30 20.06 5.62
C TYR A 120 -12.81 20.48 5.56
N ALA A 121 -12.43 21.64 6.11
CA ALA A 121 -11.06 22.12 6.16
C ALA A 121 -10.24 21.56 7.35
N HIS A 122 -10.90 20.97 8.36
CA HIS A 122 -10.29 20.57 9.63
C HIS A 122 -9.73 19.13 9.70
N GLY A 123 -9.48 18.49 8.55
CA GLY A 123 -8.91 17.13 8.50
C GLY A 123 -7.38 17.04 8.44
N LEU A 124 -6.67 18.17 8.50
CA LEU A 124 -5.21 18.27 8.33
C LEU A 124 -4.61 19.26 9.33
N SER A 125 -4.61 18.89 10.60
CA SER A 125 -3.89 19.61 11.66
C SER A 125 -3.42 18.63 12.73
N HIS A 126 -2.11 18.63 12.95
CA HIS A 126 -1.32 17.70 13.79
C HIS A 126 -0.99 16.37 13.11
#